data_AF-A0A1Y2C2D4-F1
#
_entry.id   AF-A0A1Y2C2D4-F1
#
_cell.length_a   1.000
_cell.length_b   1.000
_cell.length_c   1.000
_cell.angle_alpha   90.00
_cell.angle_beta   90.00
_cell.angle_gamma   90.00
#
_symmetry.space_group_name_H-M   'P 1'
#
loop_
_entity.id
_entity.type
_entity.pdbx_description
1 polymer ?
#
loop_
_entity_poly.entity_id
_entity_poly.type
_entity_poly.pdbx_seq_one_letter_code
_entity_poly.pdbx_strand_id
1 'polypeptide(L)' 'KTRLKTFEAKGGPIVSTGFNHTGRIFAYAVTQDWSSGHMGNKPDFINQVMLHPCKEEEVKKRLKK' A
#
# COMPACT_ATOMS: atom_id res chain seq x y z
N LYS A 1 6.68 -9.02 -18.00
CA LYS A 1 6.52 -8.71 -16.56
C LYS A 1 7.03 -7.29 -16.32
N THR A 2 6.16 -6.29 -16.18
CA THR A 2 6.58 -4.91 -15.88
C THR A 2 6.85 -4.82 -14.39
N ARG A 3 8.10 -4.67 -13.97
CA ARG A 3 8.42 -4.52 -12.54
C ARG A 3 8.18 -3.06 -12.14
N LEU A 4 7.04 -2.80 -11.51
CA LEU A 4 6.76 -1.55 -10.82
C LEU A 4 7.72 -1.38 -9.63
N LYS A 5 7.82 -0.16 -9.09
CA LYS A 5 8.68 0.13 -7.94
C LYS A 5 8.11 -0.58 -6.70
N THR A 6 8.98 -1.24 -5.94
CA THR A 6 8.62 -1.85 -4.65
C THR A 6 8.70 -0.78 -3.57
N PHE A 7 7.71 -0.74 -2.68
CA PHE A 7 7.69 0.14 -1.51
C PHE A 7 8.20 -0.60 -0.27
N GLU A 8 8.70 0.15 0.70
CA GLU A 8 9.06 -0.39 2.01
C GLU A 8 7.83 -0.94 2.73
N ALA A 9 8.01 -2.07 3.42
CA ALA A 9 6.98 -2.62 4.29
C ALA A 9 6.68 -1.64 5.43
N LYS A 10 5.40 -1.38 5.69
CA LYS A 10 4.94 -0.47 6.76
C LYS A 10 4.47 -1.22 8.01
N GLY A 11 5.02 -2.42 8.25
CA GLY A 11 4.80 -3.15 9.51
C GLY A 11 3.47 -3.93 9.61
N GLY A 12 2.74 -4.08 8.51
CA GLY A 12 1.51 -4.89 8.51
C GLY A 12 0.93 -5.14 7.12
N PRO A 13 -0.15 -5.94 7.04
CA PRO A 13 -0.87 -6.23 5.80
C PRO A 13 -1.50 -4.97 5.21
N ILE A 14 -1.60 -4.92 3.87
CA ILE A 14 -2.35 -3.88 3.16
C ILE A 14 -3.72 -4.44 2.80
N VAL A 15 -4.79 -3.92 3.40
CA VAL A 15 -6.15 -4.48 3.22
C VAL A 15 -6.99 -3.71 2.21
N SER A 16 -6.66 -2.45 2.00
CA SER A 16 -7.42 -1.55 1.13
C SER A 16 -6.48 -0.55 0.49
N THR A 17 -6.78 -0.19 -0.75
CA THR A 17 -6.00 0.77 -1.52
C THR A 17 -6.92 1.61 -2.39
N GLY A 18 -6.46 2.82 -2.74
CA GLY A 18 -7.21 3.71 -3.62
C GLY A 18 -6.36 4.89 -4.08
N PHE A 19 -6.80 5.53 -5.16
CA PHE A 19 -6.22 6.77 -5.63
C PHE A 19 -7.18 7.93 -5.40
N ASN A 20 -6.64 9.12 -5.19
CA ASN A 20 -7.45 10.33 -5.27
C ASN A 20 -7.86 10.64 -6.72
N HIS A 21 -8.79 11.58 -6.91
CA HIS A 21 -9.35 11.91 -8.23
C HIS A 21 -8.32 12.32 -9.29
N THR A 22 -7.14 12.82 -8.90
CA THR A 22 -6.06 13.17 -9.84
C THR A 22 -5.04 12.05 -10.05
N GLY A 23 -5.12 10.95 -9.31
CA GLY A 23 -4.11 9.88 -9.33
C GLY A 23 -2.74 10.28 -8.75
N ARG A 24 -2.63 11.44 -8.09
CA ARG A 24 -1.38 11.94 -7.51
C ARG A 24 -1.10 11.42 -6.11
N ILE A 25 -2.11 10.90 -5.44
CA ILE A 25 -1.98 10.31 -4.10
C ILE A 25 -2.47 8.87 -4.19
N PHE A 26 -1.60 7.95 -3.80
CA PHE A 26 -1.96 6.57 -3.54
C PHE A 26 -2.18 6.39 -2.04
N ALA A 27 -3.41 6.11 -1.65
CA ALA A 27 -3.79 5.80 -0.29
C ALA A 27 -3.81 4.27 -0.09
N TYR A 28 -3.30 3.81 1.04
CA TYR A 28 -3.38 2.40 1.43
C TYR A 28 -3.56 2.26 2.94
N ALA A 29 -4.36 1.27 3.35
CA ALA A 29 -4.63 0.98 4.74
C ALA A 29 -3.75 -0.17 5.22
N VAL A 30 -2.95 0.08 6.26
CA VAL A 30 -2.17 -0.92 6.99
C VAL A 30 -2.97 -1.34 8.21
N THR A 31 -3.54 -2.53 8.14
CA THR A 31 -4.34 -3.11 9.23
C THR A 31 -4.31 -4.62 9.15
N GLN A 32 -4.73 -5.25 10.24
CA GLN A 32 -4.95 -6.68 10.34
C GLN A 32 -6.00 -7.12 9.28
N ASP A 33 -5.69 -8.16 8.49
CA ASP A 33 -6.47 -8.70 7.37
C ASP A 33 -7.19 -10.03 7.66
N TRP A 34 -7.12 -10.49 8.90
CA TRP A 34 -7.58 -11.78 9.44
C TRP A 34 -6.87 -13.01 8.90
N SER A 35 -5.74 -12.86 8.19
CA SER A 35 -4.96 -13.99 7.67
C SER A 35 -4.50 -14.98 8.75
N SER A 36 -4.29 -14.49 9.98
CA SER A 36 -3.89 -15.30 11.15
C SER A 36 -5.05 -15.66 12.10
N GLY A 37 -6.29 -15.43 11.67
CA GLY A 37 -7.49 -15.71 12.47
C GLY A 37 -7.55 -14.96 13.80
N HIS A 38 -8.46 -15.36 14.69
CA HIS A 38 -8.71 -14.74 16.00
C HIS A 38 -7.42 -14.46 16.79
N MET A 39 -6.52 -15.45 16.83
CA MET A 39 -5.27 -15.40 17.59
C MET A 39 -4.29 -14.33 17.11
N GLY A 40 -4.30 -14.00 15.82
CA GLY A 40 -3.40 -12.98 15.25
C GLY A 40 -3.91 -11.55 15.42
N ASN A 41 -5.19 -11.36 15.74
CA ASN A 41 -5.75 -10.03 15.94
C ASN A 41 -5.53 -9.57 17.37
N LYS A 42 -4.48 -8.76 17.52
CA LYS A 42 -4.14 -8.18 18.80
C LYS A 42 -4.74 -6.76 18.92
N PRO A 43 -5.30 -6.39 20.09
CA PRO A 43 -5.82 -5.05 20.33
C PRO A 43 -4.77 -3.93 20.25
N ASP A 44 -3.49 -4.28 20.38
CA ASP A 44 -2.35 -3.35 20.29
C ASP A 44 -1.92 -3.05 18.85
N PHE A 45 -2.50 -3.73 17.85
CA PHE A 45 -2.22 -3.46 16.45
C PHE A 45 -2.78 -2.08 16.07
N ILE A 46 -1.89 -1.17 15.66
CA ILE A 46 -2.26 0.19 15.27
C ILE A 46 -2.74 0.19 13.82
N ASN A 47 -3.98 0.59 13.60
CA ASN A 47 -4.52 0.79 12.26
C ASN A 47 -4.02 2.11 11.69
N GLN A 48 -3.43 2.06 10.49
CA GLN A 48 -2.85 3.25 9.84
C GLN A 48 -3.39 3.41 8.43
N VAL A 49 -3.71 4.64 8.06
CA VAL A 49 -3.95 5.03 6.66
C VAL A 49 -2.75 5.82 6.18
N MET A 50 -2.10 5.30 5.15
CA MET A 50 -0.87 5.86 4.61
C MET A 50 -1.18 6.57 3.29
N LEU A 51 -0.58 7.74 3.10
CA LEU A 51 -0.67 8.52 1.86
C LEU A 51 0.70 8.59 1.21
N HIS A 52 0.81 8.07 -0.01
CA HIS A 52 2.01 8.13 -0.82
C HIS A 52 1.82 9.11 -1.99
N PRO A 53 2.57 10.22 -2.04
CA PRO A 53 2.62 11.08 -3.22
C PRO A 53 3.25 10.32 -4.39
N CYS A 54 2.47 10.08 -5.44
CA CYS A 54 2.94 9.37 -6.62
C CYS A 54 3.89 10.23 -7.44
N LYS A 55 5.11 9.73 -7.63
CA LYS A 55 6.07 10.34 -8.57
C LYS A 55 5.82 9.80 -9.97
N GLU A 56 6.02 10.62 -11.00
CA GLU A 56 5.76 10.20 -12.39
C GLU A 56 6.52 8.93 -12.79
N GLU A 57 7.75 8.77 -12.30
CA GLU A 57 8.62 7.60 -12.49
C GLU A 57 8.04 6.28 -11.94
N GLU A 58 7.07 6.35 -11.03
CA GLU A 58 6.45 5.20 -10.35
C GLU A 58 5.19 4.72 -11.07
N VAL A 59 4.47 5.65 -11.72
CA VAL A 59 3.21 5.39 -12.42
C VAL A 59 3.37 5.27 -13.94
N LYS A 60 4.35 5.94 -14.55
CA LYS A 60 4.56 5.85 -15.99
C LYS A 60 5.25 4.53 -16.34
N LYS A 61 4.77 3.90 -17.43
CA LYS A 61 5.38 2.69 -17.97
C LYS A 61 6.83 2.98 -18.34
N ARG A 62 7.77 2.18 -17.80
CA ARG A 62 9.19 2.27 -18.18
C ARG A 62 9.30 2.04 -19.70
N LEU A 63 9.97 2.97 -20.38
CA LEU A 63 10.35 2.78 -21.78
C LEU A 63 11.22 1.53 -21.86
N LYS A 64 10.89 0.63 -22.80
CA LYS A 64 11.75 -0.53 -23.07
C LYS A 64 13.03 0.01 -23.69
N LYS A 65 14.18 -0.30 -23.06
CA LYS A 65 15.47 -0.23 -23.74
C LYS A 65 15.57 -1.39 -24.73
#